data_AF-A0A445CUK6-F1
#
_entry.id   AF-A0A445CUK6-F1
#
_cell.length_a   1.000
_cell.length_b   1.000
_cell.length_c   1.000
_cell.angle_alpha   90.00
_cell.angle_beta   90.00
_cell.angle_gamma   90.00
#
_symmetry.space_group_name_H-M   'P 1'
#
loop_
_entity.id
_entity.type
_entity.pdbx_description
1 polymer ?
#
loop_
_entity_poly.entity_id
_entity_poly.type
_entity_poly.pdbx_seq_one_letter_code
_entity_poly.pdbx_strand_id
1 'polypeptide(L)'
;MGRIQPLQGSSSEDFDGEVEKIKGFDFAAWLKNTVSKNDFVVMKMDVEGTEFDLIPRLFETGAICLVDEIFLECHYNRWQRCCPGQRSAKYEKTYDQCLQLFNSLRQSGVLVHQWW
;
A
#
# COMPACT_ATOMS: atom_id res chain seq x y z
N MET A 1 -1.90 -3.77 -15.78
CA MET A 1 -1.01 -3.93 -14.61
C MET A 1 -1.70 -4.88 -13.65
N GLY A 2 -1.04 -5.99 -13.31
CA GLY A 2 -1.63 -7.12 -12.58
C GLY A 2 -2.00 -6.75 -11.15
N ARG A 3 -3.10 -7.30 -10.65
CA ARG A 3 -3.57 -7.10 -9.27
C ARG A 3 -2.95 -8.14 -8.36
N ILE A 4 -2.38 -7.72 -7.23
CA ILE A 4 -2.07 -8.64 -6.13
C ILE A 4 -3.36 -8.78 -5.32
N GLN A 5 -4.04 -9.92 -5.44
CA GLN A 5 -5.23 -10.20 -4.64
C GLN A 5 -4.88 -11.14 -3.47
N PRO A 6 -5.33 -10.84 -2.24
CA PRO A 6 -5.27 -11.79 -1.15
C PRO A 6 -6.17 -12.99 -1.47
N LEU A 7 -5.79 -14.17 -1.00
CA LEU A 7 -6.58 -15.40 -1.15
C LEU A 7 -7.96 -15.22 -0.51
N GLN A 8 -9.00 -14.95 -1.30
CA GLN A 8 -10.39 -15.16 -0.92
C GLN A 8 -10.92 -16.43 -1.59
N GLY A 9 -11.61 -17.24 -0.79
CA GLY A 9 -12.26 -18.46 -1.25
C GLY A 9 -13.22 -18.17 -2.41
N SER A 10 -13.25 -19.10 -3.36
CA SER A 10 -14.00 -19.07 -4.62
C SER A 10 -15.43 -18.52 -4.54
N SER A 11 -15.77 -17.53 -5.38
CA SER A 11 -16.86 -17.65 -6.38
C SER A 11 -17.04 -16.38 -7.24
N SER A 12 -17.00 -16.62 -8.57
CA SER A 12 -17.73 -15.99 -9.68
C SER A 12 -17.78 -14.45 -9.82
N GLU A 13 -17.03 -13.90 -10.79
CA GLU A 13 -17.53 -13.42 -12.09
C GLU A 13 -16.37 -12.84 -12.94
N ASP A 14 -16.19 -13.41 -14.14
CA ASP A 14 -15.35 -13.04 -15.30
C ASP A 14 -14.14 -12.11 -15.08
N PHE A 15 -13.01 -12.72 -14.72
CA PHE A 15 -11.66 -12.17 -14.96
C PHE A 15 -10.89 -13.16 -15.85
N ASP A 16 -10.77 -12.88 -17.15
CA ASP A 16 -9.97 -13.63 -18.15
C ASP A 16 -8.46 -13.32 -18.06
N GLY A 17 -8.02 -12.78 -16.91
CA GLY A 17 -6.62 -12.48 -16.66
C GLY A 17 -5.96 -13.63 -15.92
N GLU A 18 -4.88 -14.19 -16.48
CA GLU A 18 -4.03 -15.13 -15.73
C GLU A 18 -3.58 -14.48 -14.41
N VAL A 19 -4.07 -15.01 -13.29
CA VAL A 19 -3.63 -14.60 -11.96
C VAL A 19 -2.44 -15.46 -11.60
N GLU A 20 -1.24 -14.88 -11.68
CA GLU A 20 -0.03 -15.56 -11.24
C GLU A 20 0.07 -15.55 -9.72
N LYS A 21 0.19 -16.75 -9.15
CA LYS A 21 0.50 -16.90 -7.73
C LYS A 21 1.98 -16.64 -7.49
N ILE A 22 2.28 -15.50 -6.89
CA ILE A 22 3.64 -15.16 -6.46
C ILE A 22 3.85 -15.45 -4.97
N LYS A 23 5.10 -15.71 -4.60
CA LYS A 23 5.48 -15.87 -3.19
C LYS A 23 5.50 -14.51 -2.50
N GLY A 24 4.61 -14.32 -1.52
CA GLY A 24 4.66 -13.18 -0.62
C GLY A 24 5.71 -13.34 0.49
N PHE A 25 6.03 -12.24 1.17
CA PHE A 25 6.86 -12.24 2.37
C PHE A 25 6.35 -11.20 3.38
N ASP A 26 6.70 -11.35 4.65
CA ASP A 26 6.39 -10.35 5.68
C ASP A 26 7.40 -9.20 5.55
N PHE A 27 6.95 -8.09 4.96
CA PHE A 27 7.78 -6.90 4.76
C PHE A 27 8.29 -6.30 6.07
N ALA A 28 7.46 -6.28 7.12
CA ALA A 28 7.86 -5.73 8.41
C ALA A 28 8.95 -6.57 9.08
N ALA A 29 8.84 -7.90 9.00
CA ALA A 29 9.87 -8.80 9.48
C ALA A 29 11.18 -8.68 8.66
N TRP A 30 11.06 -8.57 7.34
CA TRP A 30 12.21 -8.36 6.46
C TRP A 30 12.95 -7.05 6.77
N LEU A 31 12.21 -5.95 6.94
CA LEU A 31 12.81 -4.64 7.23
C LEU A 31 13.63 -4.68 8.53
N LYS A 32 13.06 -5.25 9.60
CA LYS A 32 13.75 -5.40 10.89
C LYS A 32 15.02 -6.25 10.85
N ASN A 33 15.09 -7.18 9.90
CA ASN A 33 16.27 -8.04 9.71
C ASN A 33 17.29 -7.44 8.72
N THR A 34 16.93 -6.35 8.03
CA THR A 34 17.75 -5.77 6.95
C THR A 34 18.47 -4.49 7.39
N VAL A 35 17.81 -3.65 8.19
CA VAL A 35 18.34 -2.35 8.62
C VAL A 35 18.39 -2.25 10.14
N SER A 36 19.23 -1.34 10.63
CA SER A 36 19.39 -1.01 12.04
C SER A 36 19.00 0.45 12.31
N LYS A 37 18.91 0.82 13.58
CA LYS A 37 18.62 2.22 13.99
C LYS A 37 19.72 3.22 13.63
N ASN A 38 20.89 2.75 13.18
CA ASN A 38 22.01 3.60 12.79
C ASN A 38 21.99 3.93 11.29
N ASP A 39 21.12 3.27 10.53
CA ASP A 39 21.00 3.49 9.09
C ASP A 39 19.97 4.60 8.82
N PHE A 40 20.19 5.38 7.78
CA PHE A 40 19.20 6.33 7.29
C PHE A 40 18.39 5.68 6.17
N VAL A 41 17.10 5.47 6.39
CA VAL A 41 16.24 4.65 5.53
C VAL A 41 15.15 5.50 4.89
N VAL A 42 15.20 5.55 3.56
CA VAL A 42 14.17 6.18 2.72
C VAL A 42 13.35 5.08 2.03
N MET A 43 12.04 5.10 2.21
CA MET A 43 11.12 4.12 1.63
C MET A 43 10.22 4.78 0.58
N LYS A 44 10.22 4.25 -0.65
CA LYS A 44 9.20 4.55 -1.67
C LYS A 44 8.15 3.44 -1.68
N MET A 45 6.87 3.78 -1.60
CA MET A 45 5.76 2.84 -1.58
C MET A 45 4.72 3.20 -2.66
N ASP A 46 4.50 2.24 -3.56
CA ASP A 46 3.49 2.22 -4.62
C ASP A 46 3.09 0.74 -4.75
N VAL A 47 2.02 0.35 -4.06
CA VAL A 47 1.63 -1.07 -3.86
C VAL A 47 0.15 -1.29 -4.17
N GLU A 48 -0.40 -0.45 -5.04
CA GLU A 48 -1.68 -0.64 -5.71
C GLU A 48 -2.86 -0.91 -4.75
N GLY A 49 -2.95 -0.15 -3.65
CA GLY A 49 -4.05 -0.23 -2.68
C GLY A 49 -3.68 -0.93 -1.37
N THR A 50 -2.57 -1.67 -1.35
CA THR A 50 -2.11 -2.41 -0.16
C THR A 50 -1.47 -1.49 0.90
N GLU A 51 -1.39 -0.17 0.65
CA GLU A 51 -0.84 0.80 1.60
C GLU A 51 -1.62 0.76 2.93
N PHE A 52 -2.93 0.54 2.84
CA PHE A 52 -3.85 0.48 3.98
C PHE A 52 -3.71 -0.77 4.85
N ASP A 53 -2.99 -1.79 4.37
CA ASP A 53 -2.66 -2.99 5.16
C ASP A 53 -1.21 -2.94 5.65
N LEU A 54 -0.28 -2.51 4.78
CA LEU A 54 1.15 -2.47 5.11
C LEU A 54 1.49 -1.41 6.17
N ILE A 55 0.95 -0.19 6.06
CA ILE A 55 1.30 0.88 7.00
C ILE A 55 0.82 0.56 8.43
N PRO A 56 -0.44 0.13 8.66
CA PRO A 56 -0.86 -0.34 9.98
C PRO A 56 0.01 -1.48 10.51
N ARG A 57 0.38 -2.45 9.65
CA ARG A 57 1.27 -3.54 10.04
C ARG A 57 2.65 -3.05 10.47
N LEU A 58 3.22 -2.03 9.81
CA LEU A 58 4.48 -1.41 10.20
C LEU A 58 4.37 -0.72 11.58
N PHE A 59 3.23 -0.12 11.89
CA PHE A 59 2.94 0.44 13.20
C PHE A 59 2.82 -0.65 14.28
N GLU A 60 1.96 -1.65 14.06
CA GLU A 60 1.73 -2.75 15.00
C GLU A 60 3.02 -3.49 15.37
N THR A 61 3.88 -3.70 14.39
CA THR A 61 5.16 -4.37 14.60
C THR A 61 6.23 -3.43 15.15
N GLY A 62 6.05 -2.11 15.08
CA GLY A 62 7.10 -1.12 15.38
C GLY A 62 8.24 -1.09 14.36
N ALA A 63 8.07 -1.71 13.19
CA ALA A 63 9.04 -1.64 12.10
C ALA A 63 9.11 -0.23 11.48
N ILE A 64 8.03 0.56 11.62
CA ILE A 64 7.99 1.95 11.15
C ILE A 64 9.10 2.83 11.77
N CYS A 65 9.57 2.51 12.99
CA CYS A 65 10.64 3.24 13.68
C CYS A 65 12.02 3.06 13.05
N LEU A 66 12.13 2.24 11.99
CA LEU A 66 13.35 2.03 11.21
C LEU A 66 13.32 2.80 9.89
N VAL A 67 12.29 3.63 9.64
CA VAL A 67 12.12 4.40 8.42
C VAL A 67 12.11 5.88 8.76
N ASP A 68 13.03 6.65 8.18
CA ASP A 68 13.16 8.08 8.42
C ASP A 68 12.26 8.90 7.49
N GLU A 69 12.24 8.54 6.20
CA GLU A 69 11.45 9.23 5.17
C GLU A 69 10.63 8.25 4.32
N ILE A 70 9.40 8.63 4.03
CA ILE A 70 8.48 7.86 3.18
C ILE A 70 7.99 8.70 2.00
N PHE A 71 8.12 8.18 0.79
CA PHE A 71 7.47 8.66 -0.42
C PHE A 71 6.31 7.71 -0.73
N LEU A 72 5.08 8.15 -0.48
CA LEU A 72 3.89 7.31 -0.54
C LEU A 72 2.97 7.74 -1.70
N GLU A 73 2.74 6.82 -2.64
CA GLU A 73 1.60 6.88 -3.55
C GLU A 73 0.41 6.22 -2.89
N CYS A 74 -0.61 7.01 -2.55
CA CYS A 74 -1.81 6.46 -1.94
C CYS A 74 -2.89 6.25 -2.99
N HIS A 75 -3.34 4.99 -3.09
CA HIS A 75 -4.32 4.57 -4.06
C HIS A 75 -5.75 4.68 -3.51
N TYR A 76 -6.50 5.65 -4.03
CA TYR A 76 -7.89 5.93 -3.67
C TYR A 76 -8.82 5.90 -4.89
N ASN A 77 -10.12 5.95 -4.64
CA ASN A 77 -11.24 5.82 -5.57
C ASN A 77 -11.29 6.90 -6.66
N ARG A 78 -10.29 6.91 -7.54
CA ARG A 78 -10.27 7.74 -8.74
C ARG A 78 -11.06 7.05 -9.84
N TRP A 79 -11.90 7.82 -10.52
CA TRP A 79 -12.66 7.33 -11.67
C TRP A 79 -11.72 6.91 -12.78
N GLN A 80 -11.78 5.64 -13.17
CA GLN A 80 -11.13 5.15 -14.37
C GLN A 80 -12.16 4.85 -15.45
N ARG A 81 -11.77 5.13 -16.70
CA ARG A 81 -12.53 4.68 -17.86
C ARG A 81 -12.19 3.21 -18.07
N CYS A 82 -12.93 2.33 -17.41
CA CYS A 82 -12.81 0.89 -17.63
C CYS A 82 -13.31 0.50 -19.02
N CYS A 83 -14.39 1.13 -19.49
CA CYS A 83 -15.05 0.86 -20.77
C CYS A 83 -15.62 2.15 -21.39
N PRO A 84 -15.88 2.19 -22.71
CA PRO A 84 -16.54 3.33 -23.36
C PRO A 84 -17.86 3.67 -22.66
N GLY A 85 -17.99 4.90 -22.17
CA GLY A 85 -19.20 5.39 -21.49
C GLY A 85 -19.39 4.94 -20.04
N GLN A 86 -18.53 4.08 -19.48
CA GLN A 86 -18.60 3.66 -18.08
C GLN A 86 -17.42 4.20 -17.27
N ARG A 87 -17.72 4.65 -16.04
CA ARG A 87 -16.72 5.01 -15.04
C ARG A 87 -16.92 4.10 -13.83
N SER A 88 -15.88 3.40 -13.43
CA SER A 88 -15.84 2.67 -12.17
C SER A 88 -14.68 3.18 -11.31
N ALA A 89 -14.82 3.04 -10.00
CA ALA A 89 -13.73 3.32 -9.07
C ALA A 89 -12.71 2.16 -9.13
N LYS A 90 -11.42 2.47 -9.29
CA LYS A 90 -10.37 1.44 -9.25
C LYS A 90 -10.15 0.88 -7.83
N TYR A 91 -10.36 1.70 -6.80
CA TYR A 91 -10.16 1.35 -5.41
C TYR A 91 -11.38 1.72 -4.57
N GLU A 92 -11.57 1.03 -3.45
CA GLU A 92 -12.67 1.30 -2.51
C GLU A 92 -12.39 2.51 -1.60
N LYS A 93 -11.11 2.75 -1.30
CA LYS A 93 -10.69 3.77 -0.32
C LYS A 93 -10.88 5.18 -0.85
N THR A 94 -11.22 6.13 0.01
CA THR A 94 -11.42 7.54 -0.38
C THR A 94 -10.14 8.35 -0.26
N TYR A 95 -10.11 9.52 -0.92
CA TYR A 95 -9.01 10.46 -0.75
C TYR A 95 -8.84 10.92 0.71
N ASP A 96 -9.94 11.09 1.45
CA ASP A 96 -9.88 11.45 2.87
C ASP A 96 -9.20 10.36 3.71
N GLN A 97 -9.41 9.08 3.38
CA GLN A 97 -8.71 7.98 4.04
C GLN A 97 -7.21 8.02 3.73
N CYS A 98 -6.80 8.40 2.52
CA CYS A 98 -5.39 8.66 2.23
C CYS A 98 -4.85 9.79 3.09
N LEU A 99 -5.55 10.92 3.20
CA LEU A 99 -5.13 12.04 4.05
C LEU A 99 -4.99 11.63 5.52
N GLN A 100 -5.90 10.80 6.04
CA GLN A 100 -5.79 10.24 7.38
C GLN A 100 -4.54 9.37 7.55
N LEU A 101 -4.20 8.56 6.53
CA LEU A 101 -2.99 7.73 6.52
C LEU A 101 -1.71 8.58 6.51
N PHE A 102 -1.67 9.66 5.71
CA PHE A 102 -0.56 10.62 5.76
C PHE A 102 -0.45 11.29 7.13
N ASN A 103 -1.58 11.66 7.73
CA ASN A 103 -1.59 12.32 9.04
C ASN A 103 -1.13 11.39 10.15
N SER A 104 -1.49 10.10 10.14
CA SER A 104 -1.03 9.14 11.15
C SER A 104 0.47 8.91 11.09
N LEU A 105 1.06 8.86 9.89
CA LEU A 105 2.51 8.81 9.68
C LEU A 105 3.21 10.04 10.26
N ARG A 106 2.72 11.25 9.94
CA ARG A 106 3.29 12.50 10.46
C ARG A 106 3.18 12.62 11.97
N GLN A 107 2.04 12.25 12.56
CA GLN A 107 1.83 12.26 14.01
C GLN A 107 2.76 11.30 14.74
N SER A 108 3.24 10.26 14.05
CA SER A 108 4.18 9.29 14.58
C SER A 108 5.65 9.70 14.41
N GLY A 109 5.91 10.89 13.86
CA GLY A 109 7.25 11.44 13.68
C GLY A 109 7.93 11.06 12.36
N VAL A 110 7.24 10.35 11.46
CA VAL A 110 7.80 9.98 10.15
C VAL A 110 7.63 11.14 9.16
N LEU A 111 8.70 11.49 8.46
CA LEU A 111 8.63 12.45 7.36
C LEU A 111 7.99 11.76 6.15
N VAL A 112 6.77 12.16 5.79
CA VAL A 112 6.04 11.57 4.67
C VAL A 112 5.73 12.59 3.58
N HIS A 113 6.10 12.22 2.37
CA HIS A 113 5.95 12.95 1.13
C HIS A 113 4.93 12.25 0.25
N GLN A 114 4.04 13.04 -0.36
CA GLN A 114 3.11 12.51 -1.35
C GLN A 114 3.88 12.22 -2.66
N TRP A 115 3.74 11.01 -3.17
CA TRP A 115 4.20 10.58 -4.50
C TRP A 115 2.99 10.40 -5.42
N TRP A 116 3.17 10.63 -6.73
CA TRP A 116 2.12 10.61 -7.75
C TRP A 116 2.53 9.81 -8.98
#